data_AF-A0A968CXK3-F1
#
_entry.id   AF-A0A968CXK3-F1
#
_cell.length_a   1.000
_cell.length_b   1.000
_cell.length_c   1.000
_cell.angle_alpha   90.00
_cell.angle_beta   90.00
_cell.angle_gamma   90.00
#
_symmetry.space_group_name_H-M   'P 1'
#
loop_
_entity.id
_entity.type
_entity.pdbx_description
1 polymer ?
#
loop_
_entity_poly.entity_id
_entity_poly.type
_entity_poly.pdbx_seq_one_letter_code
_entity_poly.pdbx_strand_id
1 'polypeptide(L)'
;MKFKKEQNELSGHNLFMFITSISEYFLALARLENRGIPADLAELLVKENVANKAFLQNEKRMSKLREKLIKKGYVVEELKFSDERSVFEMTVKANSDEEADTLLHEPTGKSSGSVRIGRGLVYSNDFQKCLNLGKNILKYDFPPFEVSYKDKEKTDEPQIAQNKSELLDIFMRDG
;
A
#
# COMPACT_ATOMS: atom_id res chain seq x y z
N MET A 1 20.07 12.46 10.35
CA MET A 1 19.03 12.16 9.37
C MET A 1 17.73 12.86 9.77
N LYS A 2 17.18 13.67 8.87
CA LYS A 2 15.97 14.49 9.07
C LYS A 2 15.14 14.50 7.78
N PHE A 3 13.81 14.51 7.92
CA PHE A 3 12.85 14.80 6.84
C PHE A 3 12.34 16.24 6.92
N LYS A 4 12.19 16.98 5.81
CA LYS A 4 11.64 18.35 5.85
C LYS A 4 10.53 18.58 4.82
N LYS A 5 9.32 18.92 5.30
CA LYS A 5 8.48 20.01 4.77
C LYS A 5 7.49 20.50 5.84
N GLU A 6 7.54 21.80 6.08
CA GLU A 6 6.67 22.77 6.78
C GLU A 6 5.75 22.40 7.96
N GLN A 7 5.71 21.17 8.48
CA GLN A 7 5.21 20.94 9.85
C GLN A 7 5.56 19.60 10.51
N ASN A 8 6.18 18.63 9.82
CA ASN A 8 6.50 17.33 10.44
C ASN A 8 7.93 16.87 10.11
N GLU A 9 8.92 17.52 10.72
CA GLU A 9 10.29 16.98 10.71
C GLU A 9 10.34 15.70 11.55
N LEU A 10 10.76 14.60 10.93
CA LEU A 10 11.05 13.35 11.64
C LEU A 10 12.55 13.23 11.87
N SER A 11 12.93 12.93 13.12
CA SER A 11 14.32 12.62 13.48
C SER A 11 14.34 11.65 14.67
N GLY A 12 15.52 11.09 14.96
CA GLY A 12 15.72 10.17 16.09
C GLY A 12 14.78 8.96 16.05
N HIS A 13 14.14 8.67 17.18
CA HIS A 13 13.24 7.52 17.33
C HIS A 13 12.04 7.54 16.37
N ASN A 14 11.42 8.70 16.15
CA ASN A 14 10.25 8.80 15.25
C ASN A 14 10.62 8.50 13.80
N LEU A 15 11.80 8.94 13.38
CA LEU A 15 12.34 8.60 12.07
C LEU A 15 12.61 7.10 11.94
N PHE A 16 13.27 6.51 12.94
CA PHE A 16 13.52 5.07 12.99
C PHE A 16 12.22 4.26 12.89
N MET A 17 11.20 4.63 13.67
CA MET A 17 9.88 3.97 13.64
C MET A 17 9.21 4.10 12.28
N PHE A 18 9.31 5.25 11.62
CA PHE A 18 8.75 5.47 10.28
C PHE A 18 9.42 4.57 9.24
N ILE A 19 10.75 4.59 9.15
CA ILE A 19 11.52 3.77 8.19
C ILE A 19 11.31 2.27 8.42
N THR A 20 11.35 1.84 9.68
CA THR A 20 11.06 0.44 10.04
C THR A 20 9.64 0.06 9.64
N SER A 21 8.67 0.96 9.85
CA SER A 21 7.29 0.72 9.41
C SER A 21 7.19 0.54 7.90
N ILE A 22 7.89 1.36 7.10
CA ILE A 22 7.91 1.23 5.62
C ILE A 22 8.50 -0.12 5.22
N SER A 23 9.65 -0.51 5.79
CA SER A 23 10.30 -1.79 5.49
C SER A 23 9.37 -2.98 5.80
N GLU A 24 8.78 -3.00 7.00
CA GLU A 24 7.83 -4.04 7.36
C GLU A 24 6.55 -4.03 6.51
N TYR A 25 6.16 -2.86 6.01
CA TYR A 25 4.98 -2.70 5.16
C TYR A 25 5.22 -3.32 3.79
N PHE A 26 6.37 -3.08 3.17
CA PHE A 26 6.74 -3.75 1.92
C PHE A 26 6.86 -5.27 2.08
N LEU A 27 7.39 -5.77 3.20
CA LEU A 27 7.40 -7.21 3.48
C LEU A 27 5.98 -7.79 3.65
N ALA A 28 5.03 -7.03 4.19
CA ALA A 28 3.64 -7.46 4.27
C ALA A 28 2.94 -7.42 2.90
N LEU A 29 3.20 -6.39 2.08
CA LEU A 29 2.72 -6.30 0.71
C LEU A 29 3.24 -7.45 -0.17
N ALA A 30 4.54 -7.74 -0.13
CA ALA A 30 5.13 -8.84 -0.89
C ALA A 30 4.52 -10.21 -0.51
N ARG A 31 4.11 -10.39 0.76
CA ARG A 31 3.39 -11.61 1.19
C ARG A 31 1.96 -11.67 0.66
N LEU A 32 1.28 -10.53 0.51
CA LEU A 32 -0.03 -10.44 -0.14
C LEU A 32 0.07 -10.74 -1.64
N GLU A 33 1.07 -10.16 -2.33
CA GLU A 33 1.35 -10.42 -3.75
C GLU A 33 1.64 -11.90 -4.01
N ASN A 34 2.42 -12.53 -3.13
CA ASN A 34 2.69 -13.95 -3.21
C ASN A 34 1.44 -14.83 -3.11
N ARG A 35 0.36 -14.32 -2.52
CA ARG A 35 -0.96 -14.96 -2.44
C ARG A 35 -1.93 -14.50 -3.55
N GLY A 36 -1.44 -13.77 -4.55
CA GLY A 36 -2.23 -13.30 -5.68
C GLY A 36 -3.03 -12.02 -5.41
N ILE A 37 -2.68 -11.24 -4.39
CA ILE A 37 -3.28 -9.93 -4.13
C ILE A 37 -2.26 -8.85 -4.54
N PRO A 38 -2.48 -8.12 -5.65
CA PRO A 38 -1.56 -7.08 -6.10
C PRO A 38 -1.24 -6.04 -5.00
N ALA A 39 0.02 -5.62 -4.88
CA ALA A 39 0.42 -4.68 -3.82
C ALA A 39 -0.28 -3.33 -3.97
N ASP A 40 -0.45 -2.84 -5.20
CA ASP A 40 -1.13 -1.59 -5.50
C ASP A 40 -2.62 -1.63 -5.09
N LEU A 41 -3.30 -2.77 -5.30
CA LEU A 41 -4.64 -3.02 -4.77
C LEU A 41 -4.64 -2.98 -3.25
N ALA A 42 -3.73 -3.71 -2.60
CA ALA A 42 -3.64 -3.73 -1.15
C ALA A 42 -3.37 -2.34 -0.57
N GLU A 43 -2.44 -1.58 -1.16
CA GLU A 43 -2.16 -0.19 -0.78
C GLU A 43 -3.38 0.72 -0.94
N LEU A 44 -4.13 0.58 -2.04
CA LEU A 44 -5.36 1.34 -2.25
C LEU A 44 -6.39 1.05 -1.15
N LEU A 45 -6.60 -0.22 -0.82
CA LEU A 45 -7.53 -0.62 0.24
C LEU A 45 -7.10 -0.13 1.63
N VAL A 46 -5.79 -0.09 1.91
CA VAL A 46 -5.24 0.51 3.14
C VAL A 46 -5.50 2.02 3.17
N LYS A 47 -5.25 2.73 2.06
CA LYS A 47 -5.50 4.18 1.93
C LYS A 47 -6.98 4.53 2.10
N GLU A 48 -7.87 3.70 1.59
CA GLU A 48 -9.33 3.85 1.78
C GLU A 48 -9.81 3.39 3.16
N ASN A 49 -8.91 2.87 4.00
CA ASN A 49 -9.18 2.38 5.34
C ASN A 49 -10.27 1.29 5.37
N VAL A 50 -10.17 0.31 4.48
CA VAL A 50 -11.04 -0.88 4.40
C VAL A 50 -10.71 -1.85 5.54
N ALA A 51 -10.98 -1.44 6.77
CA ALA A 51 -10.35 -2.04 7.94
C ALA A 51 -11.11 -3.23 8.57
N ASN A 52 -12.43 -3.29 8.41
CA ASN A 52 -13.27 -4.17 9.21
C ASN A 52 -14.68 -4.37 8.60
N LYS A 53 -15.47 -5.21 9.26
CA LYS A 53 -16.88 -5.47 8.94
C LYS A 53 -17.72 -4.19 8.83
N ALA A 54 -17.51 -3.18 9.67
CA ALA A 54 -18.30 -1.95 9.61
C ALA A 54 -18.06 -1.16 8.31
N PHE A 55 -16.85 -1.23 7.73
CA PHE A 55 -16.62 -0.73 6.38
C PHE A 55 -17.44 -1.53 5.36
N LEU A 56 -17.30 -2.86 5.38
CA LEU A 56 -17.93 -3.76 4.41
C LEU A 56 -19.47 -3.76 4.49
N GLN A 57 -20.06 -3.40 5.62
CA GLN A 57 -21.51 -3.24 5.79
C GLN A 57 -22.05 -1.94 5.21
N ASN A 58 -21.20 -0.94 5.03
CA ASN A 58 -21.62 0.37 4.56
C ASN A 58 -21.62 0.39 3.02
N GLU A 59 -22.80 0.24 2.44
CA GLU A 59 -23.01 0.24 0.99
C GLU A 59 -22.39 1.48 0.32
N LYS A 60 -22.60 2.67 0.88
CA LYS A 60 -22.05 3.92 0.32
C LYS A 60 -20.53 3.90 0.27
N ARG A 61 -19.86 3.36 1.30
CA ARG A 61 -18.40 3.23 1.33
C ARG A 61 -17.91 2.21 0.31
N MET A 62 -18.60 1.07 0.19
CA MET A 62 -18.27 0.02 -0.77
C MET A 62 -18.50 0.45 -2.21
N SER A 63 -19.59 1.16 -2.51
CA SER A 63 -19.84 1.75 -3.83
C SER A 63 -18.80 2.80 -4.20
N LYS A 64 -18.43 3.68 -3.24
CA LYS A 64 -17.34 4.65 -3.45
C LYS A 64 -16.00 3.97 -3.71
N LEU A 65 -15.70 2.88 -3.00
CA LEU A 65 -14.49 2.08 -3.23
C LEU A 65 -14.51 1.45 -4.62
N ARG A 66 -15.65 0.89 -5.04
CA ARG A 66 -15.83 0.33 -6.39
C ARG A 66 -15.55 1.37 -7.47
N GLU A 67 -16.09 2.57 -7.36
CA GLU A 67 -15.82 3.65 -8.32
C GLU A 67 -14.33 4.02 -8.39
N LYS A 68 -13.64 4.06 -7.24
CA LYS A 68 -12.20 4.34 -7.20
C LYS A 68 -11.38 3.25 -7.86
N LEU A 69 -11.73 1.98 -7.64
CA LEU A 69 -11.08 0.84 -8.29
C LEU A 69 -11.25 0.90 -9.82
N ILE A 70 -12.46 1.17 -10.30
CA ILE A 70 -12.73 1.33 -11.74
C ILE A 70 -11.91 2.48 -12.33
N LYS A 71 -11.86 3.64 -11.65
CA LYS A 71 -11.03 4.79 -12.07
C LYS A 71 -9.53 4.48 -12.09
N LYS A 72 -9.10 3.50 -11.29
CA LYS A 72 -7.73 3.00 -11.25
C LYS A 72 -7.44 1.93 -12.30
N GLY A 73 -8.41 1.62 -13.17
CA GLY A 73 -8.25 0.65 -14.25
C GLY A 73 -8.58 -0.78 -13.85
N TYR A 74 -9.14 -1.03 -12.67
CA TYR A 74 -9.57 -2.39 -12.31
C TYR A 74 -10.90 -2.75 -12.97
N VAL A 75 -11.02 -4.01 -13.40
CA VAL A 75 -12.31 -4.59 -13.76
C VAL A 75 -12.99 -5.04 -12.47
N VAL A 76 -14.08 -4.39 -12.10
CA VAL A 76 -14.81 -4.67 -10.85
C VAL A 76 -16.18 -5.25 -11.15
N GLU A 77 -16.43 -6.45 -10.63
CA GLU A 77 -17.72 -7.12 -10.71
C GLU A 77 -18.81 -6.35 -9.93
N GLU A 78 -20.04 -6.87 -9.99
CA GLU A 78 -21.16 -6.31 -9.24
C GLU A 78 -20.92 -6.38 -7.73
N LEU A 79 -21.32 -5.30 -7.02
CA LEU A 79 -21.31 -5.26 -5.58
C LEU A 79 -22.48 -6.10 -5.04
N LYS A 80 -22.18 -7.20 -4.32
CA LYS A 80 -23.18 -8.13 -3.83
C LYS A 80 -23.26 -8.11 -2.32
N PHE A 81 -24.46 -8.05 -1.77
CA PHE A 81 -24.67 -8.27 -0.34
C PHE A 81 -24.70 -9.77 -0.05
N SER A 82 -23.90 -10.23 0.90
CA SER A 82 -23.94 -11.59 1.42
C SER A 82 -24.80 -11.58 2.69
N ASP A 83 -25.99 -12.17 2.62
CA ASP A 83 -26.88 -12.29 3.79
C ASP A 83 -26.22 -13.08 4.93
N GLU A 84 -25.58 -14.21 4.59
CA GLU A 84 -24.87 -15.09 5.53
C GLU A 84 -23.77 -14.34 6.32
N ARG A 85 -22.99 -13.51 5.63
CA ARG A 85 -21.87 -12.78 6.26
C ARG A 85 -22.26 -11.39 6.75
N SER A 86 -23.46 -10.94 6.36
CA SER A 86 -24.05 -9.62 6.58
C SER A 86 -23.10 -8.49 6.19
N VAL A 87 -22.52 -8.56 4.98
CA VAL A 87 -21.57 -7.59 4.41
C VAL A 87 -21.72 -7.51 2.90
N PHE A 88 -21.33 -6.38 2.31
CA PHE A 88 -21.12 -6.29 0.87
C PHE A 88 -19.73 -6.83 0.49
N GLU A 89 -19.67 -7.50 -0.66
CA GLU A 89 -18.46 -8.04 -1.24
C GLU A 89 -18.43 -7.78 -2.75
N MET A 90 -17.23 -7.65 -3.29
CA MET A 90 -17.01 -7.49 -4.73
C MET A 90 -15.73 -8.21 -5.15
N THR A 91 -15.68 -8.62 -6.41
CA THR A 91 -14.49 -9.22 -7.00
C THR A 91 -13.84 -8.21 -7.94
N VAL A 92 -12.52 -8.10 -7.86
CA VAL A 92 -11.71 -7.24 -8.73
C VAL A 92 -10.72 -8.06 -9.53
N LYS A 93 -10.45 -7.65 -10.76
CA LYS A 93 -9.43 -8.21 -11.63
C LYS A 93 -8.54 -7.08 -12.12
N ALA A 94 -7.24 -7.33 -12.22
CA ALA A 94 -6.35 -6.42 -12.94
C ALA A 94 -6.80 -6.39 -14.41
N ASN A 95 -6.77 -5.22 -15.04
CA ASN A 95 -7.07 -5.14 -16.46
C ASN A 95 -5.84 -5.63 -17.24
N SER A 96 -6.01 -6.73 -17.98
CA SER A 96 -4.94 -7.41 -18.73
C SER A 96 -4.53 -6.70 -20.02
N ASP A 97 -5.04 -5.50 -20.29
CA ASP A 97 -4.71 -4.77 -21.52
C ASP A 97 -3.27 -4.21 -21.56
N GLU A 98 -2.50 -4.36 -20.48
CA GLU A 98 -1.05 -4.09 -20.44
C GLU A 98 -0.17 -5.37 -20.47
N GLU A 99 -0.73 -6.54 -20.79
CA GLU A 99 0.04 -7.79 -20.95
C GLU A 99 0.71 -7.94 -22.34
N ALA A 100 0.75 -6.87 -23.15
CA ALA A 100 1.40 -6.91 -24.46
C ALA A 100 2.88 -6.49 -24.47
N ASP A 101 3.42 -5.86 -23.41
CA ASP A 101 4.79 -5.30 -23.44
C ASP A 101 5.75 -5.82 -22.35
N THR A 102 5.36 -6.85 -21.60
CA THR A 102 6.24 -7.52 -20.62
C THR A 102 6.53 -8.98 -21.01
N LEU A 103 7.01 -9.18 -22.23
CA LEU A 103 7.52 -10.47 -22.74
C LEU A 103 8.88 -10.89 -22.12
N LEU A 104 9.18 -10.55 -20.86
CA LEU A 104 10.45 -10.90 -20.21
C LEU A 104 10.32 -11.34 -18.73
N HIS A 105 9.15 -11.81 -18.29
CA HIS A 105 9.07 -12.50 -17.00
C HIS A 105 8.75 -13.99 -17.20
N GLU A 106 9.59 -14.82 -16.61
CA GLU A 106 9.53 -16.27 -16.60
C GLU A 106 8.12 -16.79 -16.28
N PRO A 107 7.71 -17.97 -16.79
CA PRO A 107 6.39 -18.52 -16.59
C PRO A 107 6.25 -19.08 -15.17
N THR A 108 6.21 -18.22 -14.14
CA THR A 108 5.56 -18.59 -12.89
C THR A 108 4.06 -18.46 -13.14
N GLY A 109 3.38 -19.59 -13.34
CA GLY A 109 1.95 -19.68 -13.66
C GLY A 109 1.00 -19.19 -12.54
N LYS A 110 1.19 -17.98 -12.05
CA LYS A 110 0.23 -17.27 -11.20
C LYS A 110 -0.74 -16.57 -12.15
N SER A 111 -1.84 -17.26 -12.44
CA SER A 111 -3.02 -16.69 -13.08
C SER A 111 -3.28 -15.29 -12.56
N SER A 112 -3.47 -14.32 -13.47
CA SER A 112 -4.14 -13.04 -13.22
C SER A 112 -5.37 -13.28 -12.34
N GLY A 113 -5.15 -13.17 -11.03
CA GLY A 113 -6.02 -13.75 -10.02
C GLY A 113 -7.08 -12.74 -9.67
N SER A 114 -8.34 -13.09 -9.87
CA SER A 114 -9.43 -12.27 -9.34
C SER A 114 -9.36 -12.22 -7.81
N VAL A 115 -9.41 -11.03 -7.22
CA VAL A 115 -9.36 -10.82 -5.78
C VAL A 115 -10.75 -10.48 -5.26
N ARG A 116 -11.26 -11.25 -4.29
CA ARG A 116 -12.52 -10.94 -3.60
C ARG A 116 -12.25 -10.01 -2.42
N ILE A 117 -12.78 -8.78 -2.50
CA ILE A 117 -12.83 -7.82 -1.40
C ILE A 117 -14.01 -8.18 -0.52
N GLY A 118 -13.70 -8.77 0.63
CA GLY A 118 -14.66 -9.21 1.63
C GLY A 118 -13.96 -9.56 2.93
N ARG A 119 -14.66 -10.26 3.84
CA ARG A 119 -14.12 -10.57 5.17
C ARG A 119 -12.81 -11.37 5.12
N GLY A 120 -12.66 -12.27 4.17
CA GLY A 120 -11.44 -13.10 4.03
C GLY A 120 -10.18 -12.25 3.84
N LEU A 121 -10.23 -11.29 2.90
CA LEU A 121 -9.12 -10.37 2.67
C LEU A 121 -8.94 -9.41 3.86
N VAL A 122 -10.03 -8.76 4.27
CA VAL A 122 -10.00 -7.72 5.31
C VAL A 122 -9.44 -8.27 6.63
N TYR A 123 -9.77 -9.50 7.01
CA TYR A 123 -9.26 -10.10 8.25
C TYR A 123 -8.01 -10.96 8.07
N SER A 124 -7.39 -10.97 6.88
CA SER A 124 -6.13 -11.69 6.69
C SER A 124 -5.00 -11.01 7.49
N ASN A 125 -4.09 -11.82 8.06
CA ASN A 125 -3.02 -11.34 8.93
C ASN A 125 -2.13 -10.29 8.25
N ASP A 126 -1.73 -10.55 7.00
CA ASP A 126 -0.84 -9.64 6.27
C ASP A 126 -1.55 -8.32 5.92
N PHE A 127 -2.83 -8.36 5.55
CA PHE A 127 -3.59 -7.15 5.26
C PHE A 127 -3.86 -6.32 6.52
N GLN A 128 -4.16 -6.96 7.66
CA GLN A 128 -4.27 -6.27 8.95
C GLN A 128 -2.94 -5.68 9.40
N LYS A 129 -1.82 -6.36 9.11
CA LYS A 129 -0.48 -5.79 9.33
C LYS A 129 -0.26 -4.55 8.45
N CYS A 130 -0.61 -4.60 7.17
CA CYS A 130 -0.57 -3.45 6.27
C CYS A 130 -1.41 -2.27 6.82
N LEU A 131 -2.65 -2.51 7.25
CA LEU A 131 -3.50 -1.48 7.84
C LEU A 131 -2.89 -0.82 9.08
N ASN A 132 -2.27 -1.62 9.96
CA ASN A 132 -1.65 -1.10 11.18
C ASN A 132 -0.39 -0.28 10.90
N LEU A 133 0.50 -0.77 10.03
CA LEU A 133 1.69 -0.05 9.61
C LEU A 133 1.34 1.21 8.82
N GLY A 134 0.31 1.13 7.96
CA GLY A 134 -0.22 2.23 7.18
C GLY A 134 -0.63 3.44 8.04
N LYS A 135 -1.12 3.23 9.27
CA LYS A 135 -1.44 4.33 10.20
C LYS A 135 -0.23 5.19 10.57
N ASN A 136 0.96 4.60 10.62
CA ASN A 136 2.20 5.33 10.91
C ASN A 136 2.82 5.89 9.64
N ILE A 137 2.65 5.21 8.51
CA ILE A 137 3.22 5.61 7.22
C ILE A 137 2.43 6.77 6.60
N LEU A 138 1.11 6.64 6.47
CA LEU A 138 0.26 7.60 5.74
C LEU A 138 0.26 9.01 6.36
N LYS A 139 0.64 9.14 7.63
CA LYS A 139 0.82 10.44 8.31
C LYS A 139 1.98 11.25 7.74
N TYR A 140 2.91 10.59 7.06
CA TYR A 140 4.14 11.20 6.55
C TYR A 140 4.40 10.82 5.07
N ASP A 141 3.55 10.00 4.43
CA ASP A 141 3.68 9.53 3.05
C ASP A 141 3.33 10.62 2.02
N PHE A 142 4.15 11.68 2.00
CA PHE A 142 4.00 12.85 1.14
C PHE A 142 5.28 13.04 0.31
N PRO A 143 5.51 12.18 -0.71
CA PRO A 143 6.63 12.39 -1.60
C PRO A 143 6.52 13.73 -2.37
N PRO A 144 7.65 14.31 -2.81
CA PRO A 144 9.02 13.83 -2.57
C PRO A 144 9.49 14.06 -1.13
N PHE A 145 10.34 13.16 -0.63
CA PHE A 145 10.96 13.22 0.69
C PHE A 145 12.37 13.82 0.61
N GLU A 146 12.66 14.82 1.43
CA GLU A 146 13.99 15.41 1.56
C GLU A 146 14.74 14.78 2.75
N VAL A 147 15.94 14.27 2.53
CA VAL A 147 16.77 13.60 3.55
C VAL A 147 18.06 14.38 3.77
N SER A 148 18.33 14.79 5.02
CA SER A 148 19.56 15.51 5.39
C SER A 148 20.29 14.89 6.58
N TYR A 149 21.63 14.89 6.54
CA TYR A 149 22.50 14.43 7.63
C TYR A 149 22.76 15.57 8.64
N LYS A 150 22.92 15.22 9.92
CA LYS A 150 23.17 16.20 10.99
C LYS A 150 24.67 16.48 11.19
N ASP A 151 25.56 15.70 10.55
CA ASP A 151 26.99 15.88 10.72
C ASP A 151 27.48 17.12 9.99
N LYS A 152 28.04 18.04 10.76
CA LYS A 152 28.48 19.36 10.31
C LYS A 152 29.70 19.31 9.39
N GLU A 153 30.37 18.17 9.26
CA GLU A 153 31.55 17.99 8.41
C GLU A 153 31.21 17.55 6.98
N LYS A 154 29.98 17.08 6.74
CA LYS A 154 29.48 16.76 5.41
C LYS A 154 28.39 17.76 5.04
N THR A 155 28.78 18.81 4.34
CA THR A 155 27.86 19.73 3.67
C THR A 155 27.27 19.07 2.41
N ASP A 156 26.80 17.83 2.54
CA ASP A 156 26.20 17.12 1.41
C ASP A 156 24.81 17.72 1.15
N GLU A 157 24.52 17.95 -0.12
CA GLU A 157 23.20 18.40 -0.55
C GLU A 157 22.12 17.41 -0.07
N PRO A 158 20.93 17.90 0.33
CA PRO A 158 19.85 17.01 0.75
C PRO A 158 19.51 16.01 -0.36
N GLN A 159 19.47 14.72 -0.02
CA GLN A 159 19.03 13.69 -0.96
C GLN A 159 17.51 13.74 -1.09
N ILE A 160 16.99 13.54 -2.31
CA ILE A 160 15.55 13.56 -2.59
C ILE A 160 15.10 12.16 -3.00
N ALA A 161 14.12 11.61 -2.30
CA ALA A 161 13.42 10.39 -2.68
C ALA A 161 12.02 10.70 -3.22
N GLN A 162 11.68 10.21 -4.40
CA GLN A 162 10.37 10.44 -5.03
C GLN A 162 9.28 9.52 -4.50
N ASN A 163 9.65 8.47 -3.78
CA ASN A 163 8.71 7.50 -3.22
C ASN A 163 9.33 6.77 -2.03
N LYS A 164 8.51 5.93 -1.37
CA LYS A 164 8.92 5.18 -0.17
C LYS A 164 10.02 4.15 -0.43
N SER A 165 10.10 3.59 -1.65
CA SER A 165 11.13 2.61 -2.02
C SER A 165 12.49 3.29 -2.15
N GLU A 166 12.56 4.35 -2.96
CA GLU A 166 13.77 5.19 -3.05
C GLU A 166 14.19 5.72 -1.68
N LEU A 167 13.20 6.03 -0.83
CA LEU A 167 13.49 6.49 0.50
C LEU A 167 14.18 5.42 1.34
N LEU A 168 13.67 4.19 1.35
CA LEU A 168 14.33 3.08 2.03
C LEU A 168 15.74 2.85 1.48
N ASP A 169 15.93 2.93 0.16
CA ASP A 169 17.22 2.72 -0.47
C ASP A 169 18.27 3.72 0.04
N ILE A 170 17.91 5.00 0.21
CA ILE A 170 18.80 6.00 0.82
C ILE A 170 19.23 5.56 2.23
N PHE A 171 18.28 5.14 3.07
CA PHE A 171 18.57 4.69 4.44
C PHE A 171 19.38 3.38 4.51
N MET A 172 19.26 2.51 3.52
CA MET A 172 20.00 1.23 3.47
C MET A 172 21.43 1.39 2.94
N ARG A 173 21.69 2.40 2.09
CA ARG A 173 23.04 2.70 1.58
C ARG A 173 23.91 3.40 2.62
N ASP A 174 23.28 4.23 3.45
CA ASP A 174 23.96 5.08 4.43
C ASP A 174 23.97 4.49 5.85
N GLY A 175 23.50 3.24 6.02
CA GLY A 175 23.54 2.46 7.26
C GLY A 175 24.76 1.54 7.34
#